data_AF-A0A7X7LIP9-F1
#
_entry.id   AF-A0A7X7LIP9-F1
#
_cell.length_a   1.000
_cell.length_b   1.000
_cell.length_c   1.000
_cell.angle_alpha   90.00
_cell.angle_beta   90.00
_cell.angle_gamma   90.00
#
_symmetry.space_group_name_H-M   'P 1'
#
loop_
_entity.id
_entity.type
_entity.pdbx_description
1 polymer ?
#
loop_
_entity_poly.entity_id
_entity_poly.type
_entity_poly.pdbx_seq_one_letter_code
_entity_poly.pdbx_strand_id
1 'polypeptide(L)'
;MQEKLPTQVYSEIGELEGVIIHSPGKEVENMTPQNAERALYSDILNLSVASKEYAQFKGVLEKITRTMEVKDLLTDILKNEKVKASLIDRICEKENVWFLKNFMLDLEPVELARQLLEGIVNTENTLTSFMSKERYSLRPLHNFF
;
A
#
# COMPACT_ATOMS: atom_id res chain seq x y z
N MET A 1 -21.19 -17.47 -3.33
CA MET A 1 -21.77 -16.31 -2.61
C MET A 1 -20.70 -15.77 -1.69
N GLN A 2 -20.28 -14.51 -1.84
CA GLN A 2 -19.41 -13.88 -0.83
C GLN A 2 -20.27 -13.60 0.41
N GLU A 3 -19.99 -14.26 1.51
CA GLU A 3 -20.60 -13.93 2.81
C GLU A 3 -20.20 -12.50 3.18
N LYS A 4 -21.21 -11.66 3.44
CA LYS A 4 -21.05 -10.30 3.92
C LYS A 4 -20.65 -10.36 5.40
N LEU A 5 -19.45 -9.88 5.70
CA LEU A 5 -19.03 -9.65 7.08
C LEU A 5 -19.71 -8.37 7.60
N PRO A 6 -20.22 -8.35 8.84
CA PRO A 6 -20.66 -7.12 9.48
C PRO A 6 -19.45 -6.19 9.68
N THR A 7 -19.65 -4.89 9.42
CA THR A 7 -18.60 -3.87 9.58
C THR A 7 -18.71 -3.11 10.90
N GLN A 8 -19.59 -3.56 11.80
CA GLN A 8 -19.86 -2.91 13.07
C GLN A 8 -18.95 -3.46 14.17
N VAL A 9 -18.05 -2.61 14.68
CA VAL A 9 -17.18 -2.92 15.82
C VAL A 9 -17.76 -2.27 17.06
N TYR A 10 -18.23 -3.08 18.02
CA TYR A 10 -18.82 -2.61 19.28
C TYR A 10 -17.96 -2.88 20.52
N SER A 11 -16.84 -3.60 20.35
CA SER A 11 -15.96 -4.02 21.45
C SER A 11 -14.53 -4.22 20.95
N GLU A 12 -13.54 -3.92 21.79
CA GLU A 12 -12.11 -4.17 21.56
C GLU A 12 -11.65 -5.55 22.08
N ILE A 13 -12.52 -6.27 22.78
CA ILE A 13 -12.21 -7.58 23.43
C ILE A 13 -13.19 -8.69 23.04
N GLY A 14 -14.15 -8.39 22.16
CA GLY A 14 -15.12 -9.35 21.67
C GLY A 14 -14.51 -10.40 20.76
N GLU A 15 -15.33 -11.35 20.29
CA GLU A 15 -14.91 -12.31 19.28
C GLU A 15 -14.56 -11.60 17.97
N LEU A 16 -13.39 -11.92 17.41
CA LEU A 16 -12.90 -11.31 16.18
C LEU A 16 -13.48 -12.06 14.97
N GLU A 17 -14.48 -11.48 14.30
CA GLU A 17 -15.15 -12.10 13.15
C GLU A 17 -14.43 -11.86 11.82
N GLY A 18 -13.72 -10.74 11.71
CA GLY A 18 -12.87 -10.44 10.57
C GLY A 18 -11.84 -9.36 10.87
N VAL A 19 -10.70 -9.43 10.21
CA VAL A 19 -9.59 -8.48 10.39
C VAL A 19 -9.02 -8.08 9.04
N ILE A 20 -8.66 -6.81 8.91
CA ILE A 20 -7.94 -6.28 7.75
C ILE A 20 -6.49 -6.08 8.19
N ILE A 21 -5.56 -6.67 7.44
CA ILE A 21 -4.12 -6.54 7.63
C ILE A 21 -3.46 -6.09 6.33
N HIS A 22 -2.21 -5.64 6.41
CA HIS A 22 -1.40 -5.33 5.25
C HIS A 22 -0.02 -5.93 5.46
N SER A 23 0.38 -6.87 4.61
CA SER A 23 1.72 -7.47 4.67
C SER A 23 2.81 -6.49 4.22
N PRO A 24 4.04 -6.55 4.78
CA PRO A 24 5.07 -5.58 4.49
C PRO A 24 5.63 -5.87 3.10
N GLY A 25 5.64 -4.86 2.23
CA GLY A 25 6.23 -4.93 0.90
C GLY A 25 7.53 -4.15 0.77
N LYS A 26 7.86 -3.79 -0.47
CA LYS A 26 9.08 -3.02 -0.79
C LYS A 26 9.05 -1.60 -0.23
N GLU A 27 7.89 -1.10 0.20
CA GLU A 27 7.78 0.15 0.94
C GLU A 27 8.68 0.14 2.18
N VAL A 28 8.83 -1.01 2.85
CA VAL A 28 9.66 -1.16 4.04
C VAL A 28 11.15 -1.23 3.69
N GLU A 29 11.51 -1.99 2.65
CA GLU A 29 12.90 -2.14 2.19
C GLU A 29 13.49 -0.82 1.67
N ASN A 30 12.66 0.02 1.06
CA ASN A 30 13.08 1.28 0.49
C ASN A 30 13.25 2.42 1.51
N MET A 31 13.04 2.13 2.80
CA MET A 31 13.19 3.10 3.87
C MET A 31 14.67 3.49 4.04
N THR A 32 14.95 4.79 3.96
CA THR A 32 16.27 5.37 4.25
C THR A 32 16.28 5.98 5.65
N PRO A 33 17.44 6.23 6.28
CA PRO A 33 17.49 6.86 7.60
C PRO A 33 16.71 8.17 7.67
N GLN A 34 16.78 9.00 6.62
CA GLN A 34 16.02 10.26 6.57
C GLN A 34 14.50 10.05 6.44
N ASN A 35 14.07 8.96 5.79
CA ASN A 35 12.66 8.66 5.61
C ASN A 35 12.07 7.88 6.79
N ALA A 36 12.87 7.10 7.51
CA ALA A 36 12.46 6.37 8.71
C ALA A 36 11.97 7.32 9.81
N GLU A 37 12.74 8.38 10.10
CA GLU A 37 12.36 9.41 11.09
C GLU A 37 11.06 10.12 10.68
N ARG A 38 10.91 10.42 9.38
CA ARG A 38 9.69 11.03 8.83
C ARG A 38 8.49 10.09 8.85
N ALA A 39 8.73 8.78 8.73
CA ALA A 39 7.75 7.72 8.83
C ALA A 39 7.47 7.32 10.30
N LEU A 40 8.07 8.01 11.27
CA LEU A 40 7.90 7.74 12.71
C LEU A 40 8.41 6.36 13.15
N TYR A 41 9.34 5.76 12.39
CA TYR A 41 10.02 4.54 12.78
C TYR A 41 11.28 4.85 13.59
N SER A 42 11.52 4.02 14.61
CA SER A 42 12.73 4.10 15.44
C SER A 42 13.96 3.54 14.74
N ASP A 43 13.78 2.66 13.75
CA ASP A 43 14.88 2.03 13.00
C ASP A 43 14.41 1.57 11.60
N ILE A 44 15.36 1.26 10.72
CA ILE A 44 15.11 0.67 9.41
C ILE A 44 14.80 -0.82 9.60
N LEU A 45 13.65 -1.26 9.07
CA LEU A 45 13.22 -2.64 9.19
C LEU A 45 13.87 -3.53 8.12
N ASN A 46 14.30 -4.72 8.53
CA ASN A 46 14.71 -5.75 7.59
C ASN A 46 13.46 -6.46 7.04
N LEU A 47 13.13 -6.22 5.76
CA LEU A 47 11.97 -6.81 5.10
C LEU A 47 11.94 -8.34 5.21
N SER A 48 13.08 -9.02 5.08
CA SER A 48 13.13 -10.49 5.15
C SER A 48 12.77 -11.03 6.54
N VAL A 49 13.03 -10.26 7.60
CA VAL A 49 12.63 -10.62 8.97
C VAL A 49 11.17 -10.26 9.19
N ALA A 50 10.78 -9.02 8.86
CA ALA A 50 9.41 -8.52 9.02
C ALA A 50 8.39 -9.38 8.25
N SER A 51 8.68 -9.77 7.01
CA SER A 51 7.81 -10.65 6.23
C SER A 51 7.63 -12.03 6.88
N LYS A 52 8.66 -12.57 7.54
CA LYS A 52 8.55 -13.86 8.24
C LYS A 52 7.71 -13.74 9.51
N GLU A 53 7.93 -12.71 10.30
CA GLU A 53 7.16 -12.44 11.51
C GLU A 53 5.69 -12.19 11.17
N TYR A 54 5.42 -11.39 10.14
CA TYR A 54 4.05 -11.11 9.73
C TYR A 54 3.37 -12.31 9.10
N ALA A 55 4.09 -13.17 8.37
CA ALA A 55 3.53 -14.43 7.88
C ALA A 55 3.09 -15.34 9.04
N GLN A 56 3.84 -15.37 10.13
CA GLN A 56 3.45 -16.10 11.34
C GLN A 56 2.22 -15.46 11.99
N PHE A 57 2.21 -14.13 12.14
CA PHE A 57 1.08 -13.39 12.69
C PHE A 57 -0.21 -13.62 11.89
N LYS A 58 -0.16 -13.46 10.57
CA LYS A 58 -1.25 -13.76 9.64
C LYS A 58 -1.71 -15.21 9.77
N GLY A 59 -0.78 -16.16 9.81
CA GLY A 59 -1.12 -17.58 9.96
C GLY A 59 -1.78 -17.94 11.29
N VAL A 60 -1.58 -17.14 12.35
CA VAL A 60 -2.35 -17.26 13.61
C VAL A 60 -3.75 -16.68 13.45
N LEU A 61 -3.87 -15.49 12.85
CA LEU A 61 -5.16 -14.84 12.63
C LEU A 61 -6.07 -15.67 11.72
N GLU A 62 -5.56 -16.23 10.62
CA GLU A 62 -6.32 -17.06 9.68
C GLU A 62 -6.92 -18.32 10.32
N LYS A 63 -6.39 -18.78 11.46
CA LYS A 63 -6.96 -19.92 12.20
C LYS A 63 -8.14 -19.52 13.09
N ILE A 64 -8.23 -18.24 13.43
CA ILE A 64 -9.21 -17.72 14.40
C ILE A 64 -10.31 -16.95 13.67
N THR A 65 -9.96 -16.21 12.62
CA THR A 65 -10.84 -15.24 12.00
C THR A 65 -10.61 -15.11 10.50
N ARG A 66 -11.55 -14.48 9.80
CA ARG A 66 -11.40 -14.16 8.39
C ARG A 66 -10.44 -12.98 8.21
N THR A 67 -9.26 -13.28 7.70
CA THR A 67 -8.21 -12.30 7.45
C THR A 67 -8.27 -11.78 6.02
N MET A 68 -8.24 -10.46 5.84
CA MET A 68 -8.30 -9.78 4.55
C MET A 68 -7.07 -8.88 4.38
N GLU A 69 -6.47 -8.90 3.19
CA GLU A 69 -5.31 -8.05 2.88
C GLU A 69 -5.75 -6.76 2.20
N VAL A 70 -5.21 -5.62 2.62
CA VAL A 70 -5.54 -4.34 1.98
C VAL A 70 -5.17 -4.35 0.50
N LYS A 71 -4.04 -4.95 0.14
CA LYS A 71 -3.61 -5.09 -1.26
C LYS A 71 -4.66 -5.81 -2.11
N ASP A 72 -5.26 -6.87 -1.59
CA ASP A 72 -6.26 -7.66 -2.31
C ASP A 72 -7.57 -6.88 -2.45
N LEU A 73 -8.01 -6.22 -1.36
CA LEU A 73 -9.19 -5.35 -1.36
C LEU A 73 -9.03 -4.18 -2.34
N LEU A 74 -7.86 -3.54 -2.35
CA LEU A 74 -7.54 -2.46 -3.27
C LEU A 74 -7.55 -2.95 -4.72
N THR A 75 -6.91 -4.09 -4.99
CA THR A 75 -6.91 -4.72 -6.32
C THR A 75 -8.33 -4.99 -6.80
N ASP A 76 -9.21 -5.48 -5.93
CA ASP A 76 -10.60 -5.76 -6.27
C ASP A 76 -11.38 -4.48 -6.60
N ILE A 77 -11.15 -3.39 -5.86
CA ILE A 77 -11.77 -2.09 -6.13
C ILE A 77 -11.28 -1.52 -7.47
N LEU A 78 -9.98 -1.70 -7.77
CA LEU A 78 -9.35 -1.18 -8.99
C LEU A 78 -9.80 -1.90 -10.28
N LYS A 79 -10.43 -3.08 -10.19
CA LYS A 79 -11.08 -3.73 -11.35
C LYS A 79 -12.26 -2.91 -11.91
N ASN A 80 -12.82 -2.00 -11.11
CA ASN A 80 -13.85 -1.10 -11.58
C ASN A 80 -13.20 0.16 -12.17
N GLU A 81 -13.18 0.25 -13.50
CA GLU A 81 -12.57 1.36 -14.24
C GLU A 81 -13.05 2.75 -13.80
N LYS A 82 -14.32 2.89 -13.41
CA LYS A 82 -14.84 4.18 -12.90
C LYS A 82 -14.21 4.57 -11.57
N VAL A 83 -14.03 3.60 -10.67
CA VAL A 83 -13.42 3.82 -9.36
C VAL A 83 -11.91 4.02 -9.51
N LYS A 84 -11.26 3.24 -10.37
CA LYS A 84 -9.85 3.41 -10.74
C LYS A 84 -9.57 4.83 -11.23
N ALA A 85 -10.33 5.33 -12.21
CA ALA A 85 -10.17 6.68 -12.73
C ALA A 85 -10.38 7.75 -11.64
N SER A 86 -11.46 7.62 -10.85
CA SER A 86 -11.74 8.58 -9.77
C SER A 86 -10.68 8.59 -8.66
N LEU A 87 -10.09 7.42 -8.35
CA LEU A 87 -9.02 7.32 -7.35
C LEU A 87 -7.75 7.98 -7.88
N ILE A 88 -7.35 7.67 -9.12
CA ILE A 88 -6.17 8.26 -9.76
C ILE A 88 -6.31 9.78 -9.82
N ASP A 89 -7.48 10.30 -10.20
CA ASP A 89 -7.73 11.75 -10.24
C ASP A 89 -7.50 12.42 -8.88
N ARG A 90 -8.00 11.82 -7.79
CA ARG A 90 -7.80 12.34 -6.43
C ARG A 90 -6.34 12.28 -5.99
N ILE A 91 -5.60 11.25 -6.38
CA ILE A 91 -4.18 11.11 -6.06
C ILE A 91 -3.37 12.14 -6.85
N CYS A 92 -3.63 12.28 -8.15
CA CYS A 92 -3.00 13.28 -9.00
C CYS A 92 -3.24 14.70 -8.49
N GLU A 93 -4.42 15.00 -7.97
CA GLU A 93 -4.74 16.30 -7.38
C GLU A 93 -3.98 16.54 -6.06
N LYS A 94 -3.98 15.56 -5.14
CA LYS A 94 -3.33 15.71 -3.82
C LYS A 94 -1.81 15.78 -3.89
N GLU A 95 -1.20 14.91 -4.71
CA GLU A 95 0.25 14.80 -4.83
C GLU A 95 0.82 15.65 -5.97
N ASN A 96 -0.05 16.31 -6.75
CA ASN A 96 0.29 17.15 -7.90
C ASN A 96 1.07 16.40 -9.00
N VAL A 97 0.69 15.15 -9.28
CA VAL A 97 1.38 14.20 -10.18
C VAL A 97 0.58 13.89 -11.45
N TRP A 98 0.05 14.93 -12.11
CA TRP A 98 -0.75 14.77 -13.34
C TRP A 98 -0.04 14.05 -14.49
N PHE A 99 1.29 14.16 -14.56
CA PHE A 99 2.10 13.49 -15.58
C PHE A 99 2.06 11.96 -15.47
N LEU A 100 1.77 11.39 -14.29
CA LEU A 100 1.65 9.95 -14.07
C LEU A 100 0.27 9.39 -14.41
N LYS A 101 -0.74 10.23 -14.64
CA LYS A 101 -2.14 9.78 -14.80
C LYS A 101 -2.30 8.73 -15.89
N ASN A 102 -1.78 9.00 -17.09
CA ASN A 102 -1.88 8.07 -18.22
C ASN A 102 -1.15 6.76 -17.93
N PHE A 103 0.04 6.85 -17.34
CA PHE A 103 0.81 5.68 -16.92
C PHE A 103 0.03 4.83 -15.91
N MET A 104 -0.59 5.43 -14.90
CA MET A 104 -1.38 4.72 -13.88
C MET A 104 -2.67 4.11 -14.44
N LEU A 105 -3.26 4.72 -15.47
CA LEU A 105 -4.44 4.19 -16.15
C LEU A 105 -4.14 2.95 -16.99
N ASP A 106 -2.97 2.89 -17.62
CA ASP A 106 -2.55 1.76 -18.45
C ASP A 106 -2.09 0.54 -17.63
N LEU A 107 -1.88 0.69 -16.32
CA LEU A 107 -1.46 -0.40 -15.45
C LEU A 107 -2.59 -1.38 -15.13
N GLU A 108 -2.22 -2.66 -15.05
CA GLU A 108 -3.05 -3.73 -14.51
C GLU A 108 -3.43 -3.44 -13.04
N PRO A 109 -4.66 -3.77 -12.59
CA PRO A 109 -5.13 -3.46 -11.24
C PRO A 109 -4.21 -3.94 -10.10
N VAL A 110 -3.62 -5.13 -10.25
CA VAL A 110 -2.68 -5.70 -9.27
C VAL A 110 -1.41 -4.86 -9.16
N GLU A 111 -0.88 -4.43 -10.30
CA GLU A 111 0.34 -3.65 -10.38
C GLU A 111 0.11 -2.21 -9.92
N LEU A 112 -1.04 -1.63 -10.27
CA LEU A 112 -1.46 -0.33 -9.76
C LEU A 112 -1.61 -0.35 -8.24
N ALA A 113 -2.27 -1.36 -7.65
CA ALA A 113 -2.37 -1.51 -6.20
C ALA A 113 -0.99 -1.58 -5.54
N ARG A 114 -0.08 -2.36 -6.12
CA ARG A 114 1.32 -2.46 -5.65
C ARG A 114 2.01 -1.10 -5.67
N GLN A 115 1.96 -0.37 -6.79
CA GLN A 115 2.63 0.91 -6.93
C GLN A 115 2.02 2.03 -6.07
N LEU A 116 0.72 1.96 -5.77
CA LEU A 116 0.07 2.89 -4.85
C LEU A 116 0.54 2.69 -3.39
N LEU A 117 0.88 1.46 -3.00
CA LEU A 117 1.36 1.13 -1.66
C LEU A 117 2.89 1.31 -1.56
N GLU A 118 3.62 0.78 -2.53
CA GLU A 118 5.09 0.78 -2.57
C GLU A 118 5.72 2.07 -3.09
N GLY A 119 4.90 2.95 -3.68
CA GLY A 119 5.36 4.17 -4.36
C GLY A 119 5.80 3.93 -5.81
N ILE A 120 5.78 5.00 -6.59
CA ILE A 120 6.23 5.04 -7.99
C ILE A 120 7.62 5.66 -8.00
N VAL A 121 8.63 4.85 -8.33
CA VAL A 121 10.02 5.29 -8.48
C VAL A 121 10.11 6.27 -9.64
N ASN A 122 10.84 7.36 -9.46
CA ASN A 122 11.06 8.34 -10.51
C ASN A 122 11.92 7.71 -11.62
N THR A 123 11.41 7.72 -12.85
CA THR A 123 12.22 7.34 -14.03
C THR A 123 12.96 8.58 -14.49
N GLU A 124 14.30 8.50 -14.57
CA GLU A 124 15.19 9.62 -14.93
C GLU A 124 15.10 10.01 -16.42
N ASN A 125 13.89 10.29 -16.92
CA ASN A 125 13.63 10.56 -18.33
C ASN A 125 13.72 12.04 -18.70
N THR A 126 13.95 12.93 -17.72
CA THR A 126 14.13 14.38 -17.93
C THR A 126 15.32 14.92 -17.13
N LEU A 127 15.94 16.02 -17.60
CA LEU A 127 16.99 16.71 -16.84
C LEU A 127 16.51 17.09 -15.42
N THR A 128 15.25 17.50 -15.31
CA THR A 128 14.61 17.84 -14.02
C THR A 128 14.54 16.63 -13.10
N SER A 129 14.19 15.43 -13.59
CA SER A 129 14.21 14.19 -12.80
C SER A 129 15.64 13.79 -12.38
N PHE A 130 16.62 13.93 -13.27
CA PHE A 130 18.02 13.62 -12.99
C PHE A 130 18.64 14.55 -11.92
N MET A 131 18.24 15.83 -11.94
CA MET A 131 18.69 16.82 -10.96
C MET A 131 17.86 16.82 -9.67
N SER A 132 16.69 16.17 -9.66
CA SER A 132 15.85 16.06 -8.47
C SER A 132 16.48 15.09 -7.47
N LYS A 133 16.53 15.47 -6.19
CA LYS A 133 16.99 14.57 -5.11
C LYS A 133 15.91 13.58 -4.67
N GLU A 134 14.74 13.60 -5.31
CA GLU A 134 13.59 12.77 -4.93
C GLU A 134 13.54 11.48 -5.75
N ARG A 135 13.76 10.36 -5.05
CA ARG A 135 13.75 8.99 -5.63
C ARG A 135 12.38 8.54 -6.12
N TYR A 136 11.31 9.21 -5.71
CA TYR A 136 9.93 8.78 -5.94
C TYR A 136 9.11 9.90 -6.56
N SER A 137 8.43 9.58 -7.66
CA SER A 137 7.37 10.42 -8.23
C SER A 137 6.08 10.30 -7.43
N LEU A 138 5.86 9.16 -6.78
CA LEU A 138 4.82 8.96 -5.76
C LEU A 138 5.45 8.24 -4.57
N ARG A 139 5.36 8.81 -3.36
CA ARG A 139 6.07 8.27 -2.19
C ARG A 139 5.43 6.97 -1.68
N PRO A 140 6.23 6.02 -1.15
CA PRO A 140 5.71 4.83 -0.50
C PRO A 140 4.90 5.15 0.76
N LEU A 141 3.92 4.31 1.07
CA LEU A 141 3.15 4.37 2.32
C LEU A 141 3.80 3.46 3.38
N HIS A 142 4.91 3.92 3.94
CA HIS A 142 5.72 3.14 4.90
C HIS A 142 4.93 2.67 6.13
N ASN A 143 3.97 3.47 6.62
CA ASN A 143 3.21 3.20 7.86
C ASN A 143 1.97 2.34 7.62
N PHE A 144 1.79 1.84 6.41
CA PHE A 144 0.59 1.07 6.06
C PHE A 144 0.68 -0.39 6.52
N PHE A 145 1.82 -0.80 7.11
CA PHE A 145 2.11 -2.13 7.65
C PHE A 145 1.88 -2.23 9.17
#